data_AF-A0A540LXF4-F1
#
_entry.id   AF-A0A540LXF4-F1
#
_cell.length_a   1.000
_cell.length_b   1.000
_cell.length_c   1.000
_cell.angle_alpha   90.00
_cell.angle_beta   90.00
_cell.angle_gamma   90.00
#
_symmetry.space_group_name_H-M   'P 1'
#
loop_
_entity.id
_entity.type
_entity.pdbx_description
1 polymer ?
#
loop_
_entity_poly.entity_id
_entity_poly.type
_entity_poly.pdbx_seq_one_letter_code
_entity_poly.pdbx_strand_id
1 'polypeptide(L)'
;MRNARDLFLSIPRPDLFLFNVVIRGSTANAAPSFVISLYTHLRKNTNLKPDKYTYDFAVSVVSGFKDEIYAMLLHAHSIADGF
;
A
#
# COMPACT_ATOMS: atom_id res chain seq x y z
N MET A 1 11.60 -13.13 -12.45
CA MET A 1 12.21 -12.49 -11.26
C MET A 1 11.36 -12.84 -10.04
N ARG A 2 11.96 -13.23 -8.92
CA ARG A 2 11.24 -13.45 -7.66
C ARG A 2 10.53 -12.15 -7.28
N ASN A 3 9.20 -12.09 -7.41
CA ASN A 3 8.42 -10.87 -7.26
C ASN A 3 8.42 -10.39 -5.79
N ALA A 4 8.32 -9.08 -5.56
CA ALA A 4 8.14 -8.50 -4.23
C ALA A 4 6.95 -9.12 -3.48
N ARG A 5 5.89 -9.47 -4.22
CA ARG A 5 4.71 -10.20 -3.71
C ARG A 5 5.06 -11.59 -3.16
N ASP A 6 5.85 -12.38 -3.89
CA ASP A 6 6.15 -13.76 -3.48
C ASP A 6 7.04 -13.77 -2.23
N LEU A 7 7.96 -12.81 -2.12
CA LEU A 7 8.77 -12.58 -0.92
C LEU A 7 7.91 -12.11 0.26
N PHE A 8 6.93 -11.23 0.03
CA PHE A 8 6.01 -10.80 1.07
C PHE A 8 5.21 -11.97 1.64
N LEU A 9 4.66 -12.81 0.76
CA LEU A 9 3.83 -13.96 1.14
C LEU A 9 4.61 -15.05 1.89
N SER A 10 5.94 -15.11 1.75
CA SER A 10 6.76 -16.07 2.49
C SER A 10 7.14 -15.61 3.90
N ILE A 11 6.88 -14.35 4.26
CA ILE A 11 7.27 -13.77 5.55
C ILE A 11 6.06 -13.81 6.50
N PRO A 12 6.12 -14.58 7.61
CA PRO A 12 4.96 -14.78 8.48
C PRO A 12 4.48 -13.51 9.21
N ARG A 13 5.36 -12.52 9.37
CA ARG A 13 5.09 -11.25 10.06
C ARG A 13 5.83 -10.11 9.35
N PRO A 14 5.30 -9.61 8.23
CA PRO A 14 5.92 -8.50 7.53
C PRO A 14 5.88 -7.25 8.40
N ASP A 15 6.98 -6.49 8.43
CA ASP A 15 7.04 -5.17 9.07
C ASP A 15 6.58 -4.07 8.10
N LEU A 16 6.41 -2.86 8.61
CA LEU A 16 5.94 -1.71 7.81
C LEU A 16 6.88 -1.42 6.64
N PHE A 17 8.19 -1.60 6.83
CA PHE A 17 9.17 -1.42 5.77
C PHE A 17 8.91 -2.37 4.60
N LEU A 18 8.65 -3.64 4.88
CA LEU A 18 8.35 -4.62 3.85
C LEU A 18 7.03 -4.33 3.13
N PHE A 19 5.99 -3.86 3.84
CA PHE A 19 4.77 -3.34 3.20
C PHE A 19 5.11 -2.22 2.21
N ASN A 20 5.90 -1.23 2.63
CA ASN A 20 6.29 -0.09 1.79
C ASN A 20 7.09 -0.53 0.56
N VAL A 21 8.02 -1.48 0.71
CA VAL A 21 8.78 -2.06 -0.41
C VAL A 21 7.86 -2.72 -1.43
N VAL A 22 6.86 -3.48 -0.97
CA VAL A 22 5.96 -4.22 -1.86
C VAL A 22 4.96 -3.29 -2.54
N ILE A 23 4.40 -2.32 -1.83
CA ILE A 23 3.53 -1.29 -2.42
C ILE A 23 4.32 -0.52 -3.49
N ARG A 24 5.55 -0.08 -3.18
CA ARG A 24 6.42 0.60 -4.15
C ARG A 24 6.76 -0.29 -5.35
N GLY A 25 7.08 -1.56 -5.13
CA GLY A 25 7.38 -2.49 -6.22
C GLY A 25 6.17 -2.78 -7.11
N SER A 26 4.95 -2.59 -6.59
CA SER A 26 3.70 -2.80 -7.31
C SER A 26 3.31 -1.61 -8.19
N THR A 27 3.90 -0.42 -7.97
CA THR A 27 3.63 0.77 -8.80
C THR A 27 4.10 0.57 -10.24
N ALA A 28 5.21 -0.12 -10.43
CA ALA A 28 5.80 -0.38 -11.75
C ALA A 28 4.93 -1.27 -12.65
N ASN A 29 4.13 -2.16 -12.05
CA ASN A 29 3.28 -3.11 -12.78
C ASN A 29 1.81 -2.67 -12.82
N ALA A 30 1.47 -1.46 -12.35
CA ALA A 30 0.13 -0.91 -12.38
C ALA A 30 -0.93 -1.91 -11.86
N ALA A 31 -0.75 -2.38 -10.62
CA ALA A 31 -1.66 -3.36 -9.99
C ALA A 31 -2.44 -2.74 -8.80
N PRO A 32 -3.45 -1.89 -9.04
CA PRO A 32 -4.19 -1.19 -7.98
C PRO A 32 -4.87 -2.13 -7.02
N SER A 33 -5.55 -3.16 -7.54
CA SER A 33 -6.29 -4.10 -6.68
C SER A 33 -5.38 -4.78 -5.67
N PHE A 34 -4.13 -5.07 -6.04
CA PHE A 34 -3.14 -5.64 -5.13
C PHE A 34 -2.69 -4.62 -4.09
N VAL A 35 -2.36 -3.38 -4.50
CA VAL A 35 -1.98 -2.30 -3.57
C VAL A 35 -3.12 -1.98 -2.60
N ILE A 36 -4.35 -1.92 -3.08
CA ILE A 36 -5.56 -1.69 -2.30
C ILE A 36 -5.72 -2.79 -1.25
N SER A 37 -5.60 -4.06 -1.67
CA SER A 37 -5.69 -5.21 -0.77
C SER A 37 -4.58 -5.18 0.29
N LEU A 38 -3.37 -4.82 -0.10
CA LEU A 38 -2.20 -4.81 0.77
C LEU A 38 -2.29 -3.67 1.80
N TYR A 39 -2.67 -2.47 1.38
CA TYR A 39 -2.94 -1.34 2.27
C TYR A 39 -4.10 -1.64 3.23
N THR A 40 -5.17 -2.26 2.73
CA THR A 40 -6.31 -2.66 3.57
C THR A 40 -5.88 -3.67 4.62
N HIS A 41 -5.07 -4.66 4.25
CA HIS A 41 -4.51 -5.64 5.16
C HIS A 41 -3.61 -4.98 6.23
N LEU A 42 -2.70 -4.09 5.82
CA LEU A 42 -1.86 -3.31 6.73
C LEU A 42 -2.71 -2.62 7.81
N ARG A 43 -3.75 -1.88 7.42
CA ARG A 43 -4.59 -1.12 8.36
C ARG A 43 -5.52 -1.98 9.22
N LYS A 44 -6.11 -3.05 8.66
CA LYS A 44 -7.19 -3.80 9.34
C LYS A 44 -6.73 -5.07 10.03
N ASN A 45 -5.61 -5.65 9.61
CA ASN A 45 -5.18 -6.97 10.06
C ASN A 45 -3.80 -6.96 10.76
N THR A 46 -3.21 -5.79 10.95
CA THR A 46 -1.95 -5.64 11.68
C THR A 46 -2.06 -4.52 12.71
N ASN A 47 -1.12 -4.48 13.65
CA ASN A 47 -0.98 -3.37 14.60
C ASN A 47 -0.06 -2.25 14.06
N LEU A 48 0.38 -2.35 12.80
CA LEU A 48 1.24 -1.37 12.16
C LEU A 48 0.40 -0.20 11.65
N LYS A 49 1.01 0.99 11.61
CA LYS A 49 0.38 2.18 11.07
C LYS A 49 1.03 2.55 9.74
N PRO A 50 0.24 2.91 8.71
CA PRO A 50 0.78 3.54 7.51
C PRO A 50 1.62 4.76 7.86
N ASP A 51 2.70 4.99 7.12
CA ASP A 51 3.49 6.23 7.19
C ASP A 51 3.37 7.03 5.89
N LYS A 52 4.05 8.18 5.84
CA LYS A 52 4.08 9.03 4.62
C LYS A 52 4.44 8.25 3.37
N TYR A 53 5.37 7.29 3.46
CA TYR A 53 5.80 6.51 2.30
C TYR A 53 4.72 5.53 1.85
N THR A 54 4.00 4.92 2.80
CA THR A 54 2.82 4.12 2.49
C THR A 54 1.82 4.92 1.66
N TYR A 55 1.50 6.15 2.11
CA TYR A 55 0.55 7.03 1.42
C TYR A 55 1.04 7.48 0.05
N ASP A 56 2.28 7.99 -0.04
CA ASP A 56 2.88 8.45 -1.30
C ASP A 56 2.83 7.36 -2.38
N PHE A 57 3.21 6.12 -2.02
CA PHE A 57 3.23 5.02 -2.97
C PHE A 57 1.81 4.54 -3.32
N ALA A 58 0.91 4.44 -2.34
CA ALA A 58 -0.46 3.99 -2.58
C ALA A 58 -1.22 4.99 -3.49
N VAL A 59 -1.10 6.29 -3.23
CA VAL A 59 -1.71 7.36 -4.03
C VAL A 59 -1.17 7.34 -5.46
N SER A 60 0.14 7.20 -5.65
CA SER A 60 0.76 7.15 -6.98
C SER A 60 0.23 6.03 -7.87
N VAL A 61 -0.16 4.89 -7.29
CA VAL A 61 -0.77 3.79 -8.05
C VAL A 61 -2.22 4.10 -8.40
N VAL A 62 -3.01 4.57 -7.44
CA VAL A 62 -4.43 4.84 -7.72
C VAL A 62 -4.66 6.09 -8.54
N SER A 63 -3.76 7.08 -8.55
CA SER A 63 -3.86 8.23 -9.46
C SER A 63 -3.72 7.85 -10.93
N GLY A 64 -3.05 6.73 -11.23
CA GLY A 64 -2.98 6.17 -12.58
C GLY A 64 -4.26 5.44 -13.00
N PHE A 65 -5.20 5.21 -12.08
CA PHE A 65 -6.45 4.51 -12.31
C PHE A 65 -7.63 5.44 -11.97
N LYS A 66 -8.75 5.31 -12.69
CA LYS A 66 -9.92 6.17 -12.45
C LYS A 66 -10.73 5.75 -11.22
N ASP A 67 -10.06 5.41 -10.11
CA ASP A 67 -10.69 5.04 -8.84
C ASP A 67 -10.61 6.22 -7.85
N GLU A 68 -11.46 7.20 -8.11
CA GLU A 68 -11.54 8.45 -7.34
C GLU A 68 -11.92 8.20 -5.87
N ILE A 69 -12.76 7.18 -5.62
CA ILE A 69 -13.22 6.84 -4.27
C ILE A 69 -12.04 6.39 -3.41
N TYR A 70 -11.19 5.51 -3.94
CA TYR A 70 -10.03 5.05 -3.19
C TYR A 70 -8.98 6.15 -2.99
N ALA A 71 -8.78 7.00 -4.00
CA ALA A 71 -7.89 8.16 -3.87
C ALA A 71 -8.34 9.11 -2.75
N MET A 72 -9.64 9.43 -2.69
CA MET A 72 -10.20 10.24 -1.60
C MET A 72 -10.06 9.57 -0.23
N LEU A 73 -10.25 8.25 -0.17
CA LEU A 73 -10.08 7.49 1.07
C LEU A 73 -8.63 7.53 1.57
N LEU A 74 -7.65 7.35 0.69
CA LEU A 74 -6.23 7.46 1.05
C LEU A 74 -5.90 8.87 1.53
N HIS A 75 -6.41 9.90 0.85
CA HIS A 75 -6.22 11.30 1.24
C HIS A 75 -6.82 11.60 2.62
N ALA A 76 -8.05 11.16 2.89
CA ALA A 76 -8.68 11.33 4.20
C ALA A 76 -7.91 10.60 5.30
N HIS A 77 -7.42 9.39 5.03
CA HIS A 77 -6.60 8.64 5.97
C HIS A 77 -5.24 9.29 6.23
N SER A 78 -4.58 9.88 5.23
CA SER A 78 -3.30 10.56 5.44
C SER A 78 -3.46 11.74 6.38
N ILE A 79 -4.49 12.57 6.17
CA ILE A 79 -4.81 13.71 7.04
C ILE A 79 -5.08 13.23 8.47
N ALA A 80 -5.89 12.19 8.63
CA ALA A 80 -6.23 11.65 9.94
C ALA A 80 -5.00 11.07 10.69
N ASP A 81 -4.04 10.52 9.96
CA ASP A 81 -2.80 9.97 10.51
C ASP A 81 -1.69 11.02 10.67
N GLY A 82 -1.88 12.23 10.13
CA GLY A 82 -0.95 13.37 10.27
C GLY A 82 0.08 13.51 9.14
N PHE A 83 -0.25 13.07 7.92
CA PHE A 83 0.60 13.12 6.72
C PHE A 83 -0.03 13.91 5.58
#